data_AF-A0A2D7V1T2-F1
#
_entry.id   AF-A0A2D7V1T2-F1
#
_cell.length_a   1.000
_cell.length_b   1.000
_cell.length_c   1.000
_cell.angle_alpha   90.00
_cell.angle_beta   90.00
_cell.angle_gamma   90.00
#
_symmetry.space_group_name_H-M   'P 1'
#
loop_
_entity.id
_entity.type
_entity.pdbx_description
1 polymer ?
#
loop_
_entity_poly.entity_id
_entity_poly.type
_entity_poly.pdbx_seq_one_letter_code
_entity_poly.pdbx_strand_id
1 'polypeptide(L)'
;MKQLFSPFIRSTLLGTIALVAFTCFGWCLAHNKFSSNTWTLPTSYLEAEYADFIGTAAFYKALSDGEITHFGEKSVDSLGAPNEANWNQYPTPDEALAFLCQTLVGLFGLFPGYNMSVLVGHIAASVTFFLVARIGFRVHALWAFIGGLAFGLAPYQFAQQPHHLACQYIWYLP
;
A
#
# COMPACT_ATOMS: atom_id res chain seq x y z
N MET A 1 15.66 15.08 -35.75
CA MET A 1 14.86 14.28 -34.80
C MET A 1 13.75 15.15 -34.24
N LYS A 2 12.48 14.84 -34.53
CA LYS A 2 11.33 15.57 -33.96
C LYS A 2 11.24 15.25 -32.46
N GLN A 3 11.07 16.25 -31.60
CA GLN A 3 10.83 16.01 -30.17
C GLN A 3 9.54 15.18 -30.02
N LEU A 4 9.65 13.98 -29.46
CA LEU A 4 8.54 13.03 -29.31
C LEU A 4 7.43 13.54 -28.36
N PHE A 5 7.75 14.47 -27.45
CA PHE A 5 6.83 15.00 -26.44
C PHE A 5 7.05 16.49 -26.18
N SER A 6 5.99 17.20 -25.78
CA SER A 6 6.10 18.58 -25.33
C SER A 6 6.97 18.68 -24.06
N PRO A 7 7.65 19.82 -23.81
CA PRO A 7 8.44 20.02 -22.58
C PRO A 7 7.63 19.77 -21.31
N PHE A 8 6.34 20.14 -21.32
CA PHE A 8 5.42 19.88 -20.23
C PHE A 8 5.25 18.37 -19.98
N ILE A 9 4.92 17.59 -21.02
CA ILE A 9 4.73 16.13 -20.90
C ILE A 9 6.01 15.46 -20.42
N ARG A 10 7.15 15.84 -20.99
CA ARG A 10 8.46 15.29 -20.59
C ARG A 10 8.76 15.58 -19.13
N SER A 11 8.57 16.82 -18.67
CA SER A 11 8.80 17.19 -17.26
C SER A 11 7.88 16.46 -16.29
N THR A 12 6.62 16.24 -16.68
CA THR A 12 5.64 15.51 -15.88
C THR A 12 6.02 14.03 -15.79
N LEU A 13 6.36 13.38 -16.91
CA LEU A 13 6.79 11.98 -16.90
C LEU A 13 8.05 11.75 -16.06
N LEU A 14 9.08 12.58 -16.26
CA LEU A 14 10.31 12.51 -15.47
C LEU A 14 10.05 12.77 -13.99
N GLY A 15 9.18 13.74 -13.68
CA GLY A 15 8.74 14.01 -12.32
C GLY A 15 8.05 12.82 -11.68
N THR A 16 7.12 12.16 -12.38
CA THR A 16 6.45 10.94 -11.89
C THR A 16 7.43 9.81 -11.61
N ILE A 17 8.35 9.52 -12.54
CA ILE A 17 9.36 8.47 -12.38
C ILE A 17 10.27 8.76 -11.18
N ALA A 18 10.76 10.00 -11.08
CA ALA A 18 11.56 10.43 -9.95
C ALA A 18 10.76 10.28 -8.64
N LEU A 19 9.48 10.66 -8.64
CA LEU A 19 8.65 10.63 -7.45
C LEU A 19 8.46 9.20 -6.95
N VAL A 20 8.17 8.25 -7.85
CA VAL A 20 8.13 6.82 -7.53
C VAL A 20 9.43 6.38 -6.88
N ALA A 21 10.58 6.72 -7.48
CA ALA A 21 11.90 6.32 -6.96
C ALA A 21 12.19 6.92 -5.57
N PHE A 22 11.92 8.21 -5.36
CA PHE A 22 12.14 8.89 -4.08
C PHE A 22 11.18 8.41 -3.00
N THR A 23 9.91 8.16 -3.32
CA THR A 23 8.94 7.58 -2.39
C THR A 23 9.33 6.16 -1.99
N CYS A 24 9.71 5.30 -2.95
CA CYS A 24 10.25 3.98 -2.65
C CYS A 24 11.48 4.05 -1.75
N PHE A 25 12.43 4.92 -2.08
CA PHE A 25 13.63 5.09 -1.28
C PHE A 25 13.31 5.55 0.14
N GLY A 26 12.44 6.56 0.30
CA GLY A 26 12.04 7.09 1.60
C GLY A 26 11.35 6.04 2.46
N TRP A 27 10.45 5.25 1.88
CA TRP A 27 9.77 4.17 2.58
C TRP A 27 10.74 3.04 2.98
N CYS A 28 11.59 2.59 2.06
CA CYS A 28 12.60 1.58 2.36
C CYS A 28 13.59 2.05 3.43
N LEU A 29 13.92 3.35 3.43
CA LEU A 29 14.75 3.97 4.45
C LEU A 29 14.08 3.93 5.83
N ALA A 30 12.79 4.27 5.91
CA ALA A 30 12.03 4.26 7.15
C ALA A 30 11.88 2.86 7.77
N HIS A 31 11.76 1.82 6.94
CA HIS A 31 11.51 0.45 7.40
C HIS A 31 12.70 -0.51 7.25
N ASN A 32 13.88 0.00 6.88
CA ASN A 32 15.09 -0.79 6.63
C ASN A 32 14.88 -1.94 5.61
N LYS A 33 14.19 -1.67 4.50
CA LYS A 33 13.81 -2.66 3.47
C LYS A 33 14.78 -2.71 2.28
N PHE A 34 16.08 -2.77 2.56
CA PHE A 34 17.13 -2.76 1.52
C PHE A 34 17.70 -4.14 1.13
N SER A 35 17.28 -5.23 1.77
CA SER A 35 17.71 -6.58 1.41
C SER A 35 16.52 -7.52 1.28
N SER A 36 16.62 -8.56 0.44
CA SER A 36 15.54 -9.52 0.24
C SER A 36 15.03 -10.13 1.55
N ASN A 37 15.93 -10.39 2.51
CA ASN A 37 15.58 -10.94 3.81
C ASN A 37 14.75 -9.96 4.67
N THR A 38 14.96 -8.64 4.57
CA THR A 38 14.14 -7.72 5.36
C THR A 38 12.72 -7.60 4.82
N TRP A 39 12.48 -7.93 3.54
CA TRP A 39 11.15 -7.97 2.94
C TRP A 39 10.29 -9.15 3.41
N THR A 40 10.91 -10.25 3.88
CA THR A 40 10.18 -11.40 4.44
C THR A 40 9.71 -11.18 5.88
N LEU A 41 9.97 -10.00 6.44
CA LEU A 41 9.48 -9.58 7.75
C LEU A 41 8.41 -8.50 7.56
N PRO A 42 7.41 -8.40 8.43
CA PRO A 42 6.52 -7.24 8.44
C PRO A 42 7.27 -5.95 8.81
N THR A 43 6.65 -4.79 8.61
CA THR A 43 7.24 -3.49 9.01
C THR A 43 7.19 -3.26 10.53
N SER A 44 6.21 -3.87 11.19
CA SER A 44 6.07 -3.94 12.66
C SER A 44 5.18 -5.15 13.01
N TYR A 45 5.32 -5.69 14.22
CA TYR A 45 4.59 -6.89 14.67
C TYR A 45 4.58 -7.11 16.18
N LEU A 46 5.67 -6.76 16.89
CA LEU A 46 5.85 -7.13 18.30
C LEU A 46 5.38 -6.07 19.29
N GLU A 47 5.14 -4.85 18.82
CA GLU A 47 4.67 -3.78 19.67
C GLU A 47 3.15 -3.89 19.88
N ALA A 48 2.69 -3.72 21.12
CA ALA A 48 1.28 -3.89 21.48
C ALA A 48 0.33 -2.99 20.67
N GLU A 49 0.80 -1.81 20.25
CA GLU A 49 0.02 -0.87 19.42
C GLU A 49 -0.23 -1.39 17.99
N TYR A 50 0.57 -2.34 17.50
CA TYR A 50 0.43 -2.91 16.15
C TYR A 50 -0.10 -4.34 16.15
N ALA A 51 -0.61 -4.84 17.29
CA ALA A 51 -1.07 -6.21 17.45
C ALA A 51 -2.19 -6.61 16.47
N ASP A 52 -3.00 -5.66 16.02
CA ASP A 52 -4.07 -5.87 15.02
C ASP A 52 -3.53 -6.32 13.66
N PHE A 53 -2.23 -6.12 13.41
CA PHE A 53 -1.59 -6.64 12.21
C PHE A 53 -1.64 -8.17 12.13
N ILE A 54 -1.63 -8.89 13.25
CA ILE A 54 -1.72 -10.37 13.24
C ILE A 54 -3.05 -10.81 12.60
N GLY A 55 -4.16 -10.20 13.03
CA GLY A 55 -5.48 -10.46 12.46
C GLY A 55 -5.56 -10.07 10.99
N THR A 56 -4.99 -8.91 10.64
CA THR A 56 -4.94 -8.42 9.26
C THR A 56 -4.13 -9.34 8.35
N ALA A 57 -2.96 -9.82 8.81
CA ALA A 57 -2.13 -10.76 8.07
C ALA A 57 -2.80 -12.13 7.93
N ALA A 58 -3.47 -12.61 8.98
CA ALA A 58 -4.25 -13.85 8.93
C ALA A 58 -5.39 -13.76 7.91
N PHE A 59 -6.07 -12.61 7.85
CA PHE A 59 -7.11 -12.33 6.85
C PHE A 59 -6.58 -12.41 5.42
N TYR A 60 -5.49 -11.72 5.10
CA TYR A 60 -4.93 -11.76 3.74
C TYR A 60 -4.28 -13.11 3.40
N LYS A 61 -3.78 -13.84 4.40
CA LYS A 61 -3.36 -15.23 4.23
C LYS A 61 -4.53 -16.12 3.83
N ALA A 62 -5.63 -16.09 4.58
CA ALA A 62 -6.83 -16.88 4.27
C ALA A 62 -7.40 -16.54 2.88
N LEU A 63 -7.41 -15.25 2.53
CA LEU A 63 -7.86 -14.78 1.21
C LEU A 63 -6.94 -15.28 0.09
N SER A 64 -5.62 -15.27 0.31
CA SER A 64 -4.65 -15.77 -0.66
C SER A 64 -4.65 -17.29 -0.78
N ASP A 65 -4.90 -18.02 0.31
CA ASP A 65 -4.98 -19.47 0.33
C ASP A 65 -6.32 -19.97 -0.23
N GLY A 66 -7.27 -19.06 -0.49
CA GLY A 66 -8.58 -19.35 -1.06
C GLY A 66 -9.60 -19.88 -0.06
N GLU A 67 -9.30 -19.83 1.24
CA GLU A 67 -10.25 -20.22 2.31
C GLU A 67 -11.40 -19.22 2.43
N ILE A 68 -11.13 -17.95 2.13
CA ILE A 68 -12.16 -16.93 2.01
C ILE A 68 -12.12 -16.34 0.59
N THR A 69 -13.28 -15.93 0.09
CA THR A 69 -13.42 -15.33 -1.25
C THR A 69 -13.98 -13.93 -1.16
N HIS A 70 -13.64 -13.10 -2.15
CA HIS A 70 -14.27 -11.80 -2.34
C HIS A 70 -15.79 -11.93 -2.46
N PHE A 71 -16.52 -11.08 -1.71
CA PHE A 71 -17.98 -11.05 -1.69
C PHE A 71 -18.69 -12.35 -1.24
N GLY A 72 -17.94 -13.33 -0.74
CA GLY A 72 -18.47 -14.61 -0.26
C GLY A 72 -18.55 -14.70 1.25
N GLU A 73 -19.03 -15.85 1.72
CA GLU A 73 -18.94 -16.23 3.12
C GLU A 73 -17.47 -16.40 3.54
N LYS A 74 -17.18 -16.03 4.78
CA LYS A 74 -15.83 -16.02 5.35
C LYS A 74 -15.75 -17.06 6.46
N SER A 75 -15.19 -18.23 6.15
CA SER A 75 -14.86 -19.30 7.10
C SER A 75 -13.41 -19.72 6.89
N VAL A 76 -12.64 -19.88 7.98
CA VAL A 76 -11.19 -20.18 7.91
C VAL A 76 -10.89 -21.50 8.62
N ASP A 77 -11.01 -22.62 7.91
CA ASP A 77 -10.83 -23.97 8.47
C ASP A 77 -9.43 -24.18 9.06
N SER A 78 -8.40 -23.56 8.47
CA SER A 78 -7.02 -23.68 8.94
C SER A 78 -6.78 -23.09 10.34
N LEU A 79 -7.71 -22.28 10.84
CA LEU A 79 -7.68 -21.78 12.22
C LEU A 79 -7.81 -22.91 13.25
N GLY A 80 -8.40 -24.07 12.86
CA GLY A 80 -8.58 -25.20 13.76
C GLY A 80 -9.51 -24.88 14.94
N ALA A 81 -10.46 -23.97 14.75
CA ALA A 81 -11.44 -23.63 15.77
C ALA A 81 -12.28 -24.88 16.15
N PRO A 82 -12.63 -25.08 17.44
CA PRO A 82 -13.29 -26.31 17.88
C PRO A 82 -14.70 -26.52 17.30
N ASN A 83 -15.34 -25.46 16.79
CA ASN A 83 -16.63 -25.51 16.12
C ASN A 83 -16.48 -24.98 14.67
N GLU A 84 -16.75 -23.69 14.47
CA GLU A 84 -16.68 -23.01 13.18
C GLU A 84 -15.80 -21.78 13.30
N ALA A 85 -14.86 -21.60 12.37
CA ALA A 85 -14.04 -20.41 12.26
C ALA A 85 -14.78 -19.33 11.43
N ASN A 86 -15.96 -18.92 11.90
CA ASN A 86 -16.82 -17.98 11.19
C ASN A 86 -16.31 -16.54 11.34
N TRP A 87 -15.92 -15.93 10.22
CA TRP A 87 -15.38 -14.57 10.15
C TRP A 87 -16.35 -13.59 9.48
N ASN A 88 -17.60 -14.01 9.20
CA ASN A 88 -18.61 -13.16 8.56
C ASN A 88 -19.04 -11.96 9.43
N GLN A 89 -18.78 -12.01 10.73
CA GLN A 89 -19.05 -10.91 11.67
C GLN A 89 -18.04 -9.76 11.55
N TYR A 90 -16.92 -9.99 10.85
CA TYR A 90 -15.93 -8.96 10.55
C TYR A 90 -16.20 -8.40 9.15
N PRO A 91 -16.69 -7.15 9.05
CA PRO A 91 -16.90 -6.54 7.74
C PRO A 91 -15.56 -6.39 7.02
N THR A 92 -15.52 -6.72 5.73
CA THR A 92 -14.44 -6.29 4.82
C THR A 92 -14.82 -4.92 4.26
N PRO A 93 -14.23 -3.83 4.76
CA PRO A 93 -14.67 -2.49 4.37
C PRO A 93 -14.32 -2.15 2.90
N ASP A 94 -13.28 -2.76 2.33
CA ASP A 94 -12.84 -2.49 0.96
C ASP A 94 -12.35 -3.76 0.24
N GLU A 95 -13.21 -4.30 -0.61
CA GLU A 95 -12.94 -5.50 -1.42
C GLU A 95 -11.91 -5.22 -2.54
N ALA A 96 -11.81 -3.99 -3.03
CA ALA A 96 -10.85 -3.64 -4.08
C ALA A 96 -9.43 -3.57 -3.51
N LEU A 97 -9.27 -2.96 -2.34
CA LEU A 97 -8.02 -3.00 -1.59
C LEU A 97 -7.67 -4.45 -1.20
N ALA A 98 -8.66 -5.22 -0.77
CA ALA A 98 -8.43 -6.62 -0.44
C ALA A 98 -7.94 -7.42 -1.65
N PHE A 99 -8.48 -7.18 -2.84
CA PHE A 99 -8.07 -7.85 -4.08
C PHE A 99 -6.65 -7.47 -4.48
N LEU A 100 -6.28 -6.20 -4.36
CA LEU A 100 -4.89 -5.75 -4.56
C LEU A 100 -3.95 -6.49 -3.61
N CYS A 101 -4.31 -6.57 -2.33
CA CYS A 101 -3.48 -7.21 -1.31
C CYS A 101 -3.39 -8.72 -1.53
N GLN A 102 -4.51 -9.39 -1.81
CA GLN A 102 -4.54 -10.81 -2.17
C GLN A 102 -3.61 -11.10 -3.34
N THR A 103 -3.69 -10.29 -4.39
CA THR A 103 -2.87 -10.46 -5.59
C THR A 103 -1.39 -10.36 -5.25
N LEU A 104 -0.98 -9.34 -4.49
CA LEU A 104 0.42 -9.17 -4.11
C LEU A 104 0.91 -10.26 -3.14
N VAL A 105 0.07 -10.68 -2.18
CA VAL A 105 0.37 -11.78 -1.27
C VAL A 105 0.52 -13.11 -2.01
N GLY A 106 -0.37 -13.40 -2.96
CA GLY A 106 -0.30 -14.62 -3.78
C GLY A 106 0.95 -14.66 -4.68
N LEU A 107 1.42 -13.51 -5.15
CA LEU A 107 2.61 -13.42 -6.01
C LEU A 107 3.94 -13.48 -5.25
N PHE A 108 4.02 -12.85 -4.08
CA PHE A 108 5.29 -12.63 -3.37
C PHE A 108 5.37 -13.30 -2.00
N GLY A 109 4.30 -13.94 -1.56
CA GLY A 109 4.14 -14.45 -0.19
C GLY A 109 3.59 -13.39 0.76
N LEU A 110 3.16 -13.84 1.95
CA LEU A 110 2.43 -13.01 2.92
C LEU A 110 3.11 -11.68 3.25
N PHE A 111 4.31 -11.71 3.83
CA PHE A 111 4.96 -10.48 4.28
C PHE A 111 5.51 -9.63 3.13
N PRO A 112 6.21 -10.18 2.12
CA PRO A 112 6.65 -9.37 0.98
C PRO A 112 5.48 -8.74 0.23
N GLY A 113 4.42 -9.50 -0.05
CA GLY A 113 3.22 -9.01 -0.72
C GLY A 113 2.52 -7.91 0.08
N TYR A 114 2.37 -8.09 1.40
CA TYR A 114 1.79 -7.07 2.27
C TYR A 114 2.62 -5.78 2.29
N ASN A 115 3.93 -5.90 2.44
CA ASN A 115 4.86 -4.76 2.39
C ASN A 115 4.76 -4.01 1.04
N MET A 116 4.59 -4.75 -0.06
CA MET A 116 4.36 -4.15 -1.38
C MET A 116 3.02 -3.42 -1.44
N SER A 117 1.95 -3.97 -0.87
CA SER A 117 0.66 -3.26 -0.77
C SER A 117 0.78 -1.95 -0.01
N VAL A 118 1.54 -1.92 1.08
CA VAL A 118 1.80 -0.67 1.83
C VAL A 118 2.58 0.33 0.98
N LEU A 119 3.65 -0.11 0.32
CA LEU A 119 4.49 0.75 -0.52
C LEU A 119 3.70 1.32 -1.72
N VAL A 120 2.83 0.52 -2.34
CA VAL A 120 1.94 0.97 -3.41
C VAL A 120 1.05 2.11 -2.93
N GLY A 121 0.59 2.10 -1.69
CA GLY A 121 -0.22 3.17 -1.11
C GLY A 121 0.55 4.49 -1.04
N HIS A 122 1.80 4.46 -0.58
CA HIS A 122 2.68 5.64 -0.56
C HIS A 122 2.92 6.19 -1.96
N ILE A 123 3.21 5.31 -2.92
CA ILE A 123 3.43 5.70 -4.32
C ILE A 123 2.16 6.30 -4.91
N ALA A 124 1.01 5.67 -4.71
CA ALA A 124 -0.28 6.14 -5.20
C ALA A 124 -0.61 7.53 -4.64
N ALA A 125 -0.41 7.74 -3.32
CA ALA A 125 -0.59 9.04 -2.68
C ALA A 125 0.33 10.11 -3.29
N SER A 126 1.63 9.84 -3.39
CA SER A 126 2.60 10.78 -3.98
C SER A 126 2.25 11.12 -5.42
N VAL A 127 2.05 10.10 -6.27
CA VAL A 127 1.81 10.27 -7.70
C VAL A 127 0.48 10.98 -7.95
N THR A 128 -0.57 10.64 -7.20
CA THR A 128 -1.88 11.28 -7.37
C THR A 128 -1.78 12.78 -7.06
N PHE A 129 -1.19 13.16 -5.93
CA PHE A 129 -0.98 14.57 -5.60
C PHE A 129 -0.21 15.28 -6.72
N PHE A 130 0.92 14.71 -7.16
CA PHE A 130 1.73 15.28 -8.21
C PHE A 130 0.96 15.48 -9.51
N LEU A 131 0.25 14.44 -9.98
CA LEU A 131 -0.50 14.51 -11.24
C LEU A 131 -1.66 15.49 -11.17
N VAL A 132 -2.39 15.55 -10.05
CA VAL A 132 -3.47 16.53 -9.83
C VAL A 132 -2.91 17.95 -9.87
N ALA A 133 -1.82 18.22 -9.13
CA ALA A 133 -1.17 19.53 -9.12
C ALA A 133 -0.63 19.92 -10.51
N ARG A 134 0.01 18.98 -11.22
CA ARG A 134 0.61 19.21 -12.54
C ARG A 134 -0.42 19.38 -13.64
N ILE A 135 -1.33 18.43 -13.78
CA ILE A 135 -2.23 18.32 -14.93
C ILE A 135 -3.48 19.15 -14.69
N GLY A 136 -4.07 19.04 -13.50
CA GLY A 136 -5.28 19.77 -13.10
C GLY A 136 -5.01 21.26 -12.88
N PHE A 137 -4.03 21.57 -12.04
CA PHE A 137 -3.78 22.96 -11.60
C PHE A 137 -2.61 23.66 -12.28
N ARG A 138 -1.86 22.97 -13.15
CA ARG A 138 -0.70 23.51 -13.89
C ARG A 138 0.40 24.08 -12.98
N VAL A 139 0.48 23.60 -11.73
CA VAL A 139 1.51 23.98 -10.77
C VAL A 139 2.90 23.63 -11.32
N HIS A 140 3.90 24.48 -11.09
CA HIS A 140 5.28 24.25 -11.53
C HIS A 140 5.82 22.89 -11.04
N ALA A 141 6.61 22.21 -11.88
CA ALA A 141 7.00 20.82 -11.66
C ALA A 141 7.69 20.58 -10.32
N LEU A 142 8.58 21.49 -9.92
CA LEU A 142 9.29 21.41 -8.65
C LEU A 142 8.35 21.44 -7.44
N TRP A 143 7.37 22.34 -7.43
CA TRP A 143 6.45 22.49 -6.29
C TRP A 143 5.45 21.35 -6.20
N ALA A 144 4.95 20.88 -7.35
CA ALA A 144 4.13 19.68 -7.40
C ALA A 144 4.91 18.46 -6.90
N PHE A 145 6.21 18.34 -7.24
CA PHE A 145 7.07 17.23 -6.81
C PHE A 145 7.29 17.25 -5.29
N ILE A 146 7.64 18.41 -4.73
CA ILE A 146 7.81 18.58 -3.28
C ILE A 146 6.50 18.23 -2.55
N GLY A 147 5.36 18.73 -3.04
CA GLY A 147 4.06 18.41 -2.46
C GLY A 147 3.72 16.93 -2.55
N GLY A 148 4.02 16.26 -3.66
CA GLY A 148 3.81 14.82 -3.81
C GLY A 148 4.66 13.99 -2.86
N LEU A 149 5.93 14.37 -2.65
CA LEU A 149 6.79 13.72 -1.65
C LEU A 149 6.25 13.94 -0.23
N ALA A 150 5.92 15.19 0.10
CA ALA A 150 5.39 15.54 1.42
C ALA A 150 4.08 14.80 1.72
N PHE A 151 3.20 14.66 0.72
CA PHE A 151 1.92 13.99 0.88
C PHE A 151 2.09 12.48 1.05
N GLY A 152 2.82 11.82 0.14
CA GLY A 152 2.96 10.37 0.20
C GLY A 152 3.90 9.88 1.30
N LEU A 153 4.83 10.69 1.82
CA LEU A 153 5.69 10.34 2.96
C LEU A 153 5.29 11.07 4.25
N ALA A 154 4.07 11.57 4.33
CA ALA A 154 3.59 12.26 5.53
C ALA A 154 3.53 11.30 6.74
N PRO A 155 3.77 11.77 7.98
CA PRO A 155 3.71 10.92 9.17
C PRO A 155 2.40 10.13 9.33
N TYR A 156 1.27 10.70 8.91
CA TYR A 156 -0.03 10.03 8.99
C TYR A 156 -0.10 8.79 8.09
N GLN A 157 0.63 8.77 6.96
CA GLN A 157 0.70 7.58 6.09
C GLN A 157 1.34 6.41 6.83
N PHE A 158 2.36 6.69 7.65
CA PHE A 158 3.08 5.67 8.43
C PHE A 158 2.35 5.25 9.71
N ALA A 159 1.61 6.16 10.35
CA ALA A 159 1.04 5.94 11.69
C ALA A 159 0.09 4.73 11.79
N GLN A 160 -0.55 4.36 10.68
CA GLN A 160 -1.55 3.27 10.63
C GLN A 160 -0.99 1.98 10.00
N GLN A 161 0.32 1.93 9.77
CA GLN A 161 0.98 0.77 9.18
C GLN A 161 1.60 -0.12 10.26
N PRO A 162 1.68 -1.44 10.06
CA PRO A 162 1.02 -2.19 8.99
C PRO A 162 -0.45 -2.52 9.30
N HIS A 163 -0.90 -2.37 10.55
CA HIS A 163 -2.17 -2.93 11.07
C HIS A 163 -3.48 -2.37 10.49
N HIS A 164 -3.52 -1.15 9.95
CA HIS A 164 -4.75 -0.55 9.41
C HIS A 164 -4.55 -0.03 7.97
N LEU A 165 -4.24 -0.94 7.05
CA LEU A 165 -3.94 -0.61 5.65
C LEU A 165 -5.02 0.24 4.96
N ALA A 166 -6.29 0.01 5.26
CA ALA A 166 -7.40 0.79 4.68
C ALA A 166 -7.31 2.29 5.01
N CYS A 167 -6.76 2.65 6.18
CA CYS A 167 -6.57 4.05 6.57
C CYS A 167 -5.57 4.78 5.66
N GLN A 168 -4.62 4.04 5.09
CA GLN A 168 -3.66 4.58 4.14
C GLN A 168 -4.32 5.00 2.82
N TYR A 169 -5.28 4.19 2.35
CA TYR A 169 -5.88 4.33 1.01
C TYR A 169 -7.16 5.18 0.98
N ILE A 170 -7.98 5.14 2.03
CA ILE A 170 -9.36 5.64 1.97
C ILE A 170 -9.55 6.94 2.77
N TRP A 171 -8.71 7.22 3.77
CA TRP A 171 -8.95 8.36 4.67
C TRP A 171 -8.61 9.73 4.08
N TYR A 172 -7.80 9.79 3.01
CA TYR A 172 -7.26 11.06 2.52
C TYR A 172 -7.34 11.17 1.00
N LEU A 173 -8.19 12.08 0.52
CA LEU A 173 -8.17 12.54 -0.86
C LEU A 173 -7.18 13.72 -0.97
N PRO A 174 -6.22 13.67 -1.91
CA PRO A 174 -5.26 14.76 -2.15
C PRO A 174 -5.90 16.03 -2.71
#